data_AF-A0A3D8Y5P1-F1
#
_entry.id   AF-A0A3D8Y5P1-F1
#
_cell.length_a   1.000
_cell.length_b   1.000
_cell.length_c   1.000
_cell.angle_alpha   90.00
_cell.angle_beta   90.00
_cell.angle_gamma   90.00
#
_symmetry.space_group_name_H-M   'P 1'
#
loop_
_entity.id
_entity.type
_entity.pdbx_description
1 polymer ?
#
loop_
_entity_poly.entity_id
_entity_poly.type
_entity_poly.pdbx_seq_one_letter_code
_entity_poly.pdbx_strand_id
1 'polypeptide(L)'
;MDLQCSPDSSEPIWKLLGFVEFPDPPEHYKFSSEDNKKLYSILTDHLPTSSVQRTGEVIELWNNEPYKTTNNIPPAYVWNLEFKDGTRKLTTPIIHPAHYKWRLRWSLNGKTIRDDKIKRFKTEIDFGTFIIIDEL
;
A
#
# COMPACT_ATOMS: atom_id res chain seq x y z
N MET A 1 -11.09 -0.12 -6.41
CA MET A 1 -11.61 -0.89 -7.57
C MET A 1 -10.44 -1.16 -8.50
N ASP A 2 -10.34 -2.37 -9.06
CA ASP A 2 -9.33 -2.73 -10.06
C ASP A 2 -9.96 -3.35 -11.31
N LEU A 3 -9.26 -3.20 -12.45
CA LEU A 3 -9.64 -3.81 -13.73
C LEU A 3 -8.41 -4.24 -14.52
N GLN A 4 -8.61 -5.23 -15.39
CA GLN A 4 -7.66 -5.58 -16.43
C GLN A 4 -8.01 -4.76 -17.68
N CYS A 5 -7.07 -3.96 -18.17
CA CYS A 5 -7.25 -3.16 -19.37
C CYS A 5 -7.08 -4.08 -20.59
N SER A 6 -8.20 -4.46 -21.21
CA SER A 6 -8.19 -5.27 -22.44
C SER A 6 -9.33 -4.83 -23.36
N PRO A 7 -9.04 -4.37 -24.60
CA PRO A 7 -7.71 -4.24 -25.20
C PRO A 7 -6.90 -3.07 -24.63
N ASP A 8 -5.58 -3.03 -24.88
CA ASP A 8 -4.68 -1.93 -24.49
C ASP A 8 -5.15 -0.55 -25.00
N SER A 9 -5.85 -0.52 -26.15
CA SER A 9 -6.43 0.71 -26.70
C SER A 9 -7.48 1.37 -25.80
N SER A 10 -7.99 0.67 -24.79
CA SER A 10 -8.93 1.23 -23.80
C SER A 10 -8.24 2.00 -22.66
N GLU A 11 -6.91 1.90 -22.51
CA GLU A 11 -6.15 2.53 -21.43
C GLU A 11 -6.38 4.05 -21.32
N PRO A 12 -6.38 4.83 -22.42
CA PRO A 12 -6.60 6.28 -22.33
C PRO A 12 -7.97 6.66 -21.75
N ILE A 13 -9.01 5.84 -22.02
CA ILE A 13 -10.36 6.06 -21.49
C ILE A 13 -10.36 5.85 -19.98
N TRP A 14 -9.75 4.77 -19.50
CA TRP A 14 -9.66 4.49 -18.06
C TRP A 14 -8.85 5.55 -17.33
N LYS A 15 -7.75 6.02 -17.91
CA LYS A 15 -6.96 7.14 -17.34
C LYS A 15 -7.76 8.43 -17.25
N LEU A 16 -8.62 8.74 -18.24
CA LEU A 16 -9.55 9.89 -18.17
C LEU A 16 -10.54 9.76 -17.00
N LEU A 17 -10.96 8.53 -16.68
CA LEU A 17 -11.85 8.22 -15.56
C LEU A 17 -11.13 8.16 -14.20
N GLY A 18 -9.85 8.53 -14.13
CA GLY A 18 -9.08 8.56 -12.89
C GLY A 18 -8.53 7.21 -12.46
N PHE A 19 -8.41 6.24 -13.37
CA PHE A 19 -7.66 5.03 -13.11
C PHE A 19 -6.16 5.26 -13.32
N VAL A 20 -5.35 4.65 -12.46
CA VAL A 20 -3.90 4.64 -12.53
C VAL A 20 -3.38 3.22 -12.64
N GLU A 21 -2.16 3.05 -13.15
CA GLU A 21 -1.52 1.75 -13.26
C GLU A 21 -1.17 1.20 -11.87
N PHE A 22 -1.32 -0.11 -11.69
CA PHE A 22 -0.78 -0.76 -10.49
C PHE A 22 0.72 -0.49 -10.37
N PRO A 23 1.26 -0.33 -9.14
CA PRO A 23 2.69 -0.16 -8.98
C PRO A 23 3.41 -1.40 -9.48
N ASP A 24 4.45 -1.20 -10.30
CA ASP A 24 5.28 -2.30 -10.76
C ASP A 24 5.92 -2.98 -9.56
N PRO A 25 5.58 -4.26 -9.34
CA PRO A 25 6.17 -4.99 -8.25
C PRO A 25 7.55 -5.50 -8.70
N PRO A 26 8.57 -5.52 -7.84
CA PRO A 26 9.85 -6.15 -8.14
C PRO A 26 9.65 -7.65 -8.45
N GLU A 27 10.60 -8.22 -9.21
CA GLU A 27 10.56 -9.55 -9.83
C GLU A 27 9.65 -10.61 -9.18
N HIS A 28 8.87 -11.31 -10.02
CA HIS A 28 7.99 -12.45 -9.74
C HIS A 28 6.64 -12.20 -9.05
N TYR A 29 6.38 -10.98 -8.61
CA TYR A 29 5.03 -10.55 -8.29
C TYR A 29 4.44 -10.02 -9.60
N LYS A 30 3.40 -10.62 -10.17
CA LYS A 30 2.80 -10.11 -11.42
C LYS A 30 1.42 -9.53 -11.06
N PHE A 31 1.32 -8.21 -10.95
CA PHE A 31 0.00 -7.55 -10.89
C PHE A 31 -0.64 -7.46 -12.28
N SER A 32 0.18 -7.39 -13.33
CA SER A 32 -0.19 -7.40 -14.74
C SER A 32 0.10 -8.76 -15.40
N SER A 33 -0.69 -9.11 -16.41
CA SER A 33 -0.35 -10.18 -17.35
C SER A 33 0.51 -9.61 -18.49
N GLU A 34 1.29 -10.45 -19.18
CA GLU A 34 2.20 -10.01 -20.26
C GLU A 34 1.50 -9.20 -21.36
N ASP A 35 0.21 -9.44 -21.60
CA ASP A 35 -0.56 -8.78 -22.66
C ASP A 35 -1.57 -7.74 -22.17
N ASN A 36 -1.70 -7.49 -20.85
CA ASN A 36 -2.70 -6.53 -20.36
C ASN A 36 -2.27 -5.86 -19.05
N LYS A 37 -2.32 -4.53 -19.04
CA LYS A 37 -2.09 -3.73 -17.84
C LYS A 37 -3.23 -3.89 -16.84
N LYS A 38 -2.89 -3.87 -15.55
CA LYS A 38 -3.85 -3.78 -14.47
C LYS A 38 -3.94 -2.34 -14.00
N LEU A 39 -5.16 -1.80 -13.95
CA LEU A 39 -5.44 -0.43 -13.51
C LEU A 39 -6.28 -0.45 -12.25
N TYR A 40 -6.17 0.59 -11.43
CA TYR A 40 -7.05 0.80 -10.27
C TYR A 40 -7.46 2.25 -10.08
N SER A 41 -8.55 2.43 -9.36
CA SER A 41 -8.95 3.71 -8.78
C SER A 41 -9.47 3.48 -7.36
N ILE A 42 -9.14 4.39 -6.44
CA ILE A 42 -9.63 4.39 -5.07
C ILE A 42 -10.76 5.42 -5.00
N LEU A 43 -11.98 4.93 -4.75
CA LEU A 43 -13.21 5.73 -4.85
C LEU A 43 -13.58 6.48 -3.56
N THR A 44 -12.84 6.24 -2.49
CA THR A 44 -13.03 6.88 -1.19
C THR A 44 -11.79 7.68 -0.82
N ASP A 45 -11.96 8.67 0.04
CA ASP A 45 -10.85 9.34 0.68
C ASP A 45 -9.96 8.32 1.38
N HIS A 46 -8.66 8.43 1.15
CA HIS A 46 -7.63 7.58 1.70
C HIS A 46 -6.41 8.42 2.04
N LEU A 47 -5.62 7.96 3.00
CA LEU A 47 -4.44 8.66 3.48
C LEU A 47 -3.36 8.66 2.38
N PRO A 48 -2.93 9.83 1.88
CA PRO A 48 -1.89 9.89 0.87
C PRO A 48 -0.54 9.48 1.46
N THR A 49 0.35 8.99 0.59
CA THR A 49 1.73 8.72 0.97
C THR A 49 2.49 10.03 1.21
N SER A 50 3.49 9.97 2.09
CA SER A 50 4.36 11.09 2.41
C SER A 50 5.78 10.81 1.94
N SER A 51 6.46 11.83 1.44
CA SER A 51 7.91 11.80 1.17
C SER A 51 8.76 12.00 2.44
N VAL A 52 8.15 12.44 3.53
CA VAL A 52 8.82 12.76 4.80
C VAL A 52 8.16 12.00 5.94
N GLN A 53 8.99 11.36 6.77
CA GLN A 53 8.56 10.76 8.02
C GLN A 53 8.44 11.85 9.09
N ARG A 54 7.26 11.99 9.68
CA ARG A 54 7.03 12.90 10.81
C ARG A 54 7.27 12.17 12.12
N THR A 55 7.50 12.95 13.19
CA THR A 55 7.49 12.42 14.55
C THR A 55 6.09 11.95 14.91
N GLY A 56 5.94 10.69 15.34
CA GLY A 56 4.66 10.10 15.65
C GLY A 56 4.59 8.64 15.22
N GLU A 57 3.38 8.19 14.89
CA GLU A 57 3.11 6.82 14.48
C GLU A 57 3.08 6.70 12.95
N VAL A 58 3.74 5.69 12.40
CA VAL A 58 4.03 5.59 10.97
C VAL A 58 3.87 4.15 10.48
N ILE A 59 3.27 4.00 9.30
CA ILE A 59 3.31 2.77 8.51
C ILE A 59 4.27 2.97 7.32
N GLU A 60 5.14 2.01 7.11
CA GLU A 60 6.07 1.96 5.99
C GLU A 60 5.87 0.67 5.19
N LEU A 61 5.88 0.77 3.87
CA LEU A 61 5.72 -0.36 2.96
C LEU A 61 6.87 -0.41 1.97
N TRP A 62 7.48 -1.59 1.85
CA TRP A 62 8.38 -1.91 0.75
C TRP A 62 7.61 -2.76 -0.25
N ASN A 63 7.83 -2.52 -1.53
CA ASN A 63 7.30 -3.34 -2.60
C ASN A 63 7.98 -4.73 -2.68
N ASN A 64 8.63 -5.24 -1.62
CA ASN A 64 9.38 -6.50 -1.67
C ASN A 64 9.32 -7.25 -0.33
N GLU A 65 9.76 -8.51 -0.32
CA GLU A 65 9.77 -9.34 0.90
C GLU A 65 10.82 -8.87 1.92
N PRO A 66 10.59 -9.09 3.23
CA PRO A 66 11.49 -8.63 4.29
C PRO A 66 12.97 -8.99 4.12
N TYR A 67 13.27 -10.21 3.66
CA TYR A 67 14.65 -10.67 3.48
C TYR A 67 15.38 -9.99 2.30
N LYS A 68 14.65 -9.36 1.37
CA LYS A 68 15.20 -8.59 0.24
C LYS A 68 15.34 -7.09 0.57
N THR A 69 14.71 -6.64 1.65
CA THR A 69 14.69 -5.23 2.07
C THR A 69 15.55 -5.06 3.31
N THR A 70 16.87 -4.99 3.13
CA THR A 70 17.77 -4.69 4.25
C THR A 70 17.56 -3.25 4.74
N ASN A 71 18.12 -2.89 5.90
CA ASN A 71 17.94 -1.57 6.52
C ASN A 71 18.42 -0.39 5.64
N ASN A 72 19.21 -0.65 4.61
CA ASN A 72 19.72 0.38 3.71
C ASN A 72 18.76 0.70 2.55
N ILE A 73 17.69 -0.09 2.38
CA ILE A 73 16.70 0.12 1.33
C ILE A 73 15.55 0.94 1.92
N PRO A 74 15.28 2.17 1.42
CA PRO A 74 14.19 2.99 1.92
C PRO A 74 12.82 2.38 1.56
N PRO A 75 11.77 2.67 2.34
CA PRO A 75 10.42 2.25 1.98
C PRO A 75 9.98 2.89 0.66
N ALA A 76 9.18 2.17 -0.11
CA ALA A 76 8.55 2.71 -1.31
C ALA A 76 7.41 3.67 -0.95
N TYR A 77 6.74 3.42 0.18
CA TYR A 77 5.61 4.20 0.64
C TYR A 77 5.67 4.40 2.16
N VAL A 78 5.30 5.61 2.60
CA VAL A 78 5.26 5.99 4.02
C VAL A 78 3.95 6.70 4.29
N TRP A 79 3.29 6.36 5.39
CA TRP A 79 2.09 7.04 5.87
C TRP A 79 2.31 7.51 7.30
N ASN A 80 2.13 8.81 7.53
CA ASN A 80 2.11 9.38 8.88
C ASN A 80 0.68 9.28 9.40
N LEU A 81 0.48 8.54 10.48
CA LEU A 81 -0.86 8.19 10.96
C LEU A 81 -1.47 9.31 11.79
N GLU A 82 -2.76 9.53 11.57
CA GLU A 82 -3.60 10.42 12.37
C GLU A 82 -4.82 9.63 12.83
N PHE A 83 -5.09 9.65 14.13
CA PHE A 83 -6.18 8.90 14.74
C PHE A 83 -7.32 9.83 15.18
N LYS A 84 -8.54 9.31 15.19
CA LYS A 84 -9.67 10.00 15.80
C LYS A 84 -9.49 10.01 17.32
N ASP A 85 -9.73 11.16 17.94
CA ASP A 85 -9.51 11.40 19.37
C ASP A 85 -10.08 10.28 20.26
N GLY A 86 -9.25 9.74 21.14
CA GLY A 86 -9.62 8.69 22.08
C GLY A 86 -9.83 7.31 21.45
N THR A 87 -9.49 7.11 20.18
CA THR A 87 -9.65 5.83 19.48
C THR A 87 -8.38 5.39 18.78
N ARG A 88 -8.39 4.15 18.27
CA ARG A 88 -7.36 3.60 17.38
C ARG A 88 -7.76 3.58 15.91
N LYS A 89 -8.86 4.26 15.58
CA LYS A 89 -9.33 4.42 14.21
C LYS A 89 -8.62 5.59 13.54
N LEU A 90 -8.15 5.37 12.32
CA LEU A 90 -7.57 6.43 11.51
C LEU A 90 -8.64 7.47 11.16
N THR A 91 -8.22 8.73 11.05
CA THR A 91 -9.06 9.81 10.51
C THR A 91 -9.45 9.50 9.07
N THR A 92 -8.48 9.02 8.30
CA THR A 92 -8.61 8.58 6.90
C THR A 92 -7.87 7.24 6.74
N PRO A 93 -8.48 6.21 6.13
CA PRO A 93 -7.88 4.88 6.03
C PRO A 93 -6.69 4.86 5.05
N ILE A 94 -5.76 3.93 5.23
CA ILE A 94 -4.78 3.58 4.21
C ILE A 94 -5.43 2.57 3.27
N ILE A 95 -5.47 2.89 1.99
CA ILE A 95 -5.88 1.95 0.93
C ILE A 95 -4.80 1.99 -0.14
N HIS A 96 -4.14 0.87 -0.38
CA HIS A 96 -3.04 0.85 -1.34
C HIS A 96 -2.86 -0.52 -1.99
N PRO A 97 -2.59 -0.61 -3.31
CA PRO A 97 -2.25 -1.89 -3.94
C PRO A 97 -0.98 -2.47 -3.32
N ALA A 98 -1.05 -3.71 -2.85
CA ALA A 98 0.10 -4.36 -2.23
C ALA A 98 -0.04 -5.87 -2.26
N HIS A 99 1.09 -6.56 -2.39
CA HIS A 99 1.12 -8.01 -2.36
C HIS A 99 1.32 -8.49 -0.92
N TYR A 100 0.54 -9.47 -0.48
CA TYR A 100 0.55 -9.97 0.91
C TYR A 100 1.90 -10.47 1.46
N LYS A 101 2.90 -10.72 0.60
CA LYS A 101 4.27 -11.10 0.99
C LYS A 101 5.20 -9.91 1.21
N TRP A 102 4.82 -8.71 0.81
CA TRP A 102 5.61 -7.50 0.96
C TRP A 102 5.81 -7.14 2.43
N ARG A 103 6.95 -6.50 2.73
CA ARG A 103 7.30 -6.03 4.07
C ARG A 103 6.49 -4.79 4.41
N LEU A 104 5.83 -4.86 5.56
CA LEU A 104 5.18 -3.74 6.21
C LEU A 104 5.82 -3.53 7.58
N ARG A 105 6.13 -2.28 7.90
CA ARG A 105 6.66 -1.90 9.21
C ARG A 105 5.77 -0.85 9.83
N TRP A 106 5.43 -1.09 11.09
CA TRP A 106 4.70 -0.17 11.96
C TRP A 106 5.63 0.32 13.05
N SER A 107 5.74 1.63 13.20
CA SER A 107 6.61 2.27 14.20
C SER A 107 5.91 3.42 14.91
N LEU A 108 6.34 3.66 16.15
CA LEU A 108 5.93 4.80 16.96
C LEU A 108 7.17 5.50 17.49
N ASN A 109 7.31 6.79 17.16
CA ASN A 109 8.44 7.62 17.57
C ASN A 109 9.80 6.97 17.24
N GLY A 110 9.90 6.39 16.03
CA GLY A 110 11.09 5.69 15.55
C GLY A 110 11.32 4.30 16.14
N LYS A 111 10.53 3.86 17.12
CA LYS A 111 10.59 2.51 17.66
C LYS A 111 9.67 1.59 16.86
N THR A 112 10.23 0.53 16.28
CA THR A 112 9.45 -0.52 15.61
C THR A 112 8.52 -1.21 16.62
N ILE A 113 7.22 -1.16 16.34
CA ILE A 113 6.20 -1.97 17.02
C ILE A 113 6.13 -3.33 16.35
N ARG A 114 6.11 -3.35 15.01
CA ARG A 114 6.01 -4.57 14.22
C ARG A 114 6.68 -4.42 12.85
N ASP A 115 7.29 -5.49 12.37
CA ASP A 115 7.99 -5.53 11.08
C ASP A 115 7.94 -6.96 10.52
N ASP A 116 7.11 -7.18 9.50
CA ASP A 116 6.90 -8.51 8.91
C ASP A 116 6.26 -8.38 7.51
N LYS A 117 5.91 -9.51 6.89
CA LYS A 117 5.05 -9.57 5.71
C LYS A 117 3.64 -9.14 6.07
N ILE A 118 2.95 -8.43 5.17
CA ILE A 118 1.55 -8.00 5.34
C ILE A 118 0.66 -9.13 5.85
N LYS A 119 0.72 -10.34 5.27
CA LYS A 119 -0.10 -11.49 5.70
C LYS A 119 0.06 -11.93 7.15
N ARG A 120 1.04 -11.41 7.87
CA ARG A 120 1.27 -11.70 9.28
C ARG A 120 0.50 -10.75 10.20
N PHE A 121 0.08 -9.57 9.72
CA PHE A 121 -0.73 -8.56 10.42
C PHE A 121 -2.23 -8.96 10.45
N LYS A 122 -2.51 -10.17 10.94
CA LYS A 122 -3.78 -10.90 10.78
C LYS A 122 -5.05 -10.11 11.08
N THR A 123 -5.12 -9.44 12.22
CA THR A 123 -6.34 -8.78 12.69
C THR A 123 -6.28 -7.27 12.52
N GLU A 124 -5.08 -6.76 12.26
CA GLU A 124 -4.81 -5.33 12.14
C GLU A 124 -4.99 -4.82 10.70
N ILE A 125 -4.97 -5.72 9.70
CA ILE A 125 -4.93 -5.34 8.29
C ILE A 125 -5.74 -6.31 7.43
N ASP A 126 -6.68 -5.75 6.67
CA ASP A 126 -7.32 -6.46 5.58
C ASP A 126 -6.42 -6.45 4.34
N PHE A 127 -6.26 -7.61 3.69
CA PHE A 127 -5.39 -7.71 2.52
C PHE A 127 -5.91 -8.67 1.44
N GLY A 128 -5.63 -8.30 0.19
CA GLY A 128 -5.88 -9.07 -1.03
C GLY A 128 -5.05 -8.51 -2.17
N THR A 129 -5.70 -7.90 -3.16
CA THR A 129 -5.04 -7.05 -4.17
C THR A 129 -4.60 -5.70 -3.58
N PHE A 130 -5.31 -5.24 -2.54
CA PHE A 130 -5.04 -4.01 -1.79
C PHE A 130 -4.78 -4.37 -0.33
N ILE A 131 -4.02 -3.52 0.37
CA ILE A 131 -4.07 -3.39 1.82
C ILE A 131 -5.11 -2.34 2.18
N ILE A 132 -5.85 -2.60 3.25
CA ILE A 132 -6.76 -1.66 3.88
C ILE A 132 -6.41 -1.63 5.37
N ILE A 133 -6.13 -0.43 5.88
CA ILE A 133 -5.88 -0.17 7.30
C ILE A 133 -6.76 0.99 7.70
N ASP A 134 -7.71 0.76 8.60
CA ASP A 134 -8.60 1.78 9.17
C ASP A 134 -8.52 1.84 10.71
N GLU A 135 -7.95 0.82 11.36
CA GLU A 135 -7.75 0.70 12.80
C GLU A 135 -6.48 -0.09 13.13
N LEU A 136 -5.77 0.26 14.22
CA LEU A 136 -4.52 -0.38 14.68
C LEU A 136 -4.44 -0.60 16.19
#